data_AF-A0A1V6EW53-F1
#
_entry.id   AF-A0A1V6EW53-F1
#
_cell.length_a   1.000
_cell.length_b   1.000
_cell.length_c   1.000
_cell.angle_alpha   90.00
_cell.angle_beta   90.00
_cell.angle_gamma   90.00
#
_symmetry.space_group_name_H-M   'P 1'
#
loop_
_entity.id
_entity.type
_entity.pdbx_description
1 polymer ?
#
loop_
_entity_poly.entity_id
_entity_poly.type
_entity_poly.pdbx_seq_one_letter_code
_entity_poly.pdbx_strand_id
1 'polypeptide(L)' 'MQEALKVNDKVLTSSGIYGRVVSLKPDKGIVVLEIDDTNKVRIDIQKNAIVGVVATTEPGTEK' A
#
# COMPACT_ATOMS: atom_id res chain seq x y z
N MET A 1 10.28 0.27 13.23
CA MET A 1 10.94 -0.06 11.95
C MET A 1 9.85 0.07 10.88
N GLN A 2 9.93 1.02 9.95
CA GLN A 2 8.95 1.07 8.85
C GLN A 2 9.20 -0.16 7.99
N GLU A 3 8.21 -1.05 7.89
CA GLU A 3 8.29 -2.17 6.97
C GLU A 3 8.48 -1.66 5.54
N ALA A 4 9.41 -2.27 4.82
CA ALA A 4 9.66 -1.89 3.44
C ALA A 4 8.47 -2.31 2.58
N LEU A 5 7.76 -1.32 2.02
CA LEU A 5 6.67 -1.55 1.08
C LEU A 5 7.14 -2.32 -0.16
N LYS A 6 6.33 -3.28 -0.59
CA LYS A 6 6.56 -4.13 -1.76
C LYS A 6 5.38 -4.01 -2.73
N VAL A 7 5.64 -4.36 -3.98
CA VAL A 7 4.58 -4.49 -4.99
C VAL A 7 3.63 -5.61 -4.58
N ASN A 8 2.34 -5.39 -4.76
CA ASN A 8 1.19 -6.17 -4.30
C ASN A 8 0.81 -6.03 -2.82
N ASP A 9 1.53 -5.24 -2.02
CA ASP A 9 1.09 -4.96 -0.66
C ASP A 9 -0.24 -4.22 -0.68
N LYS A 10 -1.19 -4.65 0.14
CA LYS A 10 -2.37 -3.87 0.47
C LYS A 10 -1.98 -2.87 1.55
N VAL A 11 -2.34 -1.61 1.37
CA VAL A 11 -1.95 -0.53 2.29
C VAL A 11 -3.15 0.31 2.67
N LEU A 12 -3.06 0.93 3.84
CA LEU A 12 -3.95 1.99 4.28
C LEU A 12 -3.19 3.32 4.22
N THR A 13 -3.82 4.33 3.64
CA THR A 13 -3.32 5.71 3.67
C THR A 13 -3.90 6.48 4.86
N SER A 14 -3.23 7.57 5.25
CA SER A 14 -3.66 8.46 6.33
C SER A 14 -5.04 9.08 6.11
N SER A 15 -5.49 9.17 4.85
CA SER A 15 -6.83 9.66 4.48
C SER A 15 -7.91 8.57 4.50
N GLY A 16 -7.60 7.35 4.95
CA GLY A 16 -8.56 6.24 5.02
C GLY A 16 -8.75 5.48 3.70
N ILE A 17 -7.86 5.67 2.72
CA ILE A 17 -7.95 4.97 1.44
C ILE A 17 -7.22 3.63 1.55
N TYR A 18 -7.89 2.56 1.13
CA TYR A 18 -7.27 1.27 0.91
C TYR A 18 -6.86 1.14 -0.55
N GLY A 19 -5.68 0.58 -0.79
CA GLY A 19 -5.21 0.32 -2.13
C GLY A 19 -4.12 -0.74 -2.17
N ARG A 20 -3.84 -1.24 -3.36
CA ARG A 20 -2.75 -2.18 -3.61
C ARG A 20 -1.58 -1.46 -4.27
N VAL A 21 -0.37 -1.66 -3.75
CA VAL A 21 0.86 -1.15 -4.37
C VAL A 21 1.06 -1.84 -5.71
N VAL A 22 1.04 -1.09 -6.81
CA VAL A 22 1.33 -1.61 -8.14
C VAL A 22 2.71 -1.18 -8.64
N SER A 23 3.26 -0.09 -8.10
CA SER A 23 4.61 0.37 -8.43
C SER A 23 5.16 1.28 -7.34
N LEU A 24 6.49 1.33 -7.23
CA LEU A 24 7.24 2.17 -6.28
C LEU A 24 8.21 3.04 -7.08
N LYS A 25 8.18 4.35 -6.86
CA LYS A 25 9.10 5.34 -7.46
C LYS A 25 9.97 5.93 -6.33
N PRO A 26 10.99 5.19 -5.84
CA PRO A 26 11.73 5.55 -4.64
C PRO A 26 12.44 6.90 -4.76
N ASP A 27 12.96 7.24 -5.94
CA ASP A 27 13.67 8.51 -6.19
C ASP A 27 12.79 9.75 -5.99
N LYS A 28 11.47 9.57 -6.10
CA LYS A 28 10.48 10.64 -5.93
C LYS A 28 9.71 10.53 -4.62
N GLY A 29 9.94 9.48 -3.82
CA GLY A 29 9.12 9.17 -2.64
C GLY A 29 7.66 8.90 -2.96
N ILE A 30 7.34 8.44 -4.18
CA ILE A 30 5.97 8.18 -4.65
C ILE A 30 5.71 6.67 -4.70
N VAL A 31 4.50 6.28 -4.32
CA VAL A 31 3.95 4.93 -4.44
C VAL A 31 2.71 5.00 -5.32
N VAL A 32 2.62 4.12 -6.30
CA VAL A 32 1.43 4.01 -7.17
C VAL A 32 0.50 2.98 -6.56
N LEU A 33 -0.71 3.41 -6.19
CA LEU A 33 -1.74 2.55 -5.63
C LEU A 33 -2.85 2.30 -6.65
N GLU A 34 -3.29 1.05 -6.77
CA GLU A 34 -4.54 0.67 -7.43
C GLU A 34 -5.64 0.63 -6.35
N ILE A 35 -6.64 1.50 -6.48
CA ILE A 35 -7.73 1.66 -5.49
C ILE A 35 -9.04 1.01 -5.93
N ASP A 36 -9.15 0.66 -7.21
CA ASP A 36 -10.28 -0.02 -7.81
C ASP A 36 -9.75 -1.09 -8.77
N ASP A 37 -9.93 -2.35 -8.39
CA ASP A 37 -9.48 -3.49 -9.19
C ASP A 37 -10.37 -3.72 -10.43
N THR A 38 -11.64 -3.28 -10.41
CA THR A 38 -12.59 -3.42 -11.53
C THR A 38 -12.29 -2.40 -12.62
N ASN A 39 -12.12 -1.13 -12.25
CA ASN A 39 -11.90 -0.04 -13.19
C ASN A 39 -10.41 0.27 -13.42
N LYS A 40 -9.49 -0.44 -12.73
CA LYS A 40 -8.03 -0.22 -12.80
C LYS A 40 -7.61 1.22 -12.52
N VAL A 41 -8.29 1.85 -11.56
CA VAL A 41 -7.97 3.22 -11.15
C VAL A 41 -6.67 3.22 -10.35
N ARG A 42 -5.69 3.97 -10.83
CA ARG A 42 -4.37 4.12 -10.22
C ARG A 42 -4.10 5.55 -9.86
N ILE A 43 -3.52 5.75 -8.69
CA ILE A 43 -3.18 7.06 -8.14
C ILE A 43 -1.76 7.08 -7.62
N ASP A 44 -1.08 8.21 -7.81
CA ASP A 44 0.24 8.46 -7.22
C ASP A 44 0.05 9.05 -5.82
N ILE A 45 0.60 8.38 -4.81
CA ILE A 45 0.51 8.75 -3.39
C ILE A 45 1.91 8.92 -2.83
N GLN A 46 2.10 9.90 -1.93
CA GLN A 46 3.37 10.05 -1.23
C GLN A 46 3.60 8.87 -0.29
N LYS A 47 4.80 8.31 -0.27
CA LYS A 47 5.16 7.17 0.58
C LYS A 47 4.91 7.44 2.07
N ASN A 48 5.10 8.68 2.52
CA ASN A 48 4.85 9.09 3.90
C ASN A 48 3.35 9.13 4.28
N ALA A 49 2.44 9.12 3.30
CA ALA A 49 1.00 9.07 3.53
C ALA A 49 0.49 7.63 3.77
N ILE A 50 1.35 6.61 3.62
CA ILE A 50 0.99 5.22 3.93
C ILE A 50 1.23 4.99 5.42
N VAL A 51 0.14 4.67 6.14
CA VAL A 51 0.17 4.46 7.59
C VAL A 51 0.47 3.02 7.98
N GLY A 52 0.21 2.07 7.08
CA GLY A 52 0.51 0.67 7.32
C GLY A 52 0.20 -0.25 6.15
N VAL A 53 0.84 -1.41 6.16
CA VAL A 53 0.48 -2.55 5.31
C VAL A 53 -0.67 -3.27 5.98
N VAL A 54 -1.75 -3.49 5.24
CA VAL A 54 -2.88 -4.30 5.66
C VAL A 54 -2.48 -5.74 5.42
N ALA A 55 -1.86 -6.35 6.43
CA ALA A 55 -1.68 -7.79 6.44
C ALA A 55 -3.06 -8.42 6.30
N THR A 56 -3.29 -9.16 5.21
CA THR A 56 -4.37 -10.13 5.22
C THR A 56 -3.94 -11.16 6.24
N THR A 57 -4.45 -11.06 7.45
CA THR A 57 -4.22 -12.06 8.48
C THR A 57 -4.65 -13.40 7.88
N GLU A 58 -3.69 -14.20 7.43
CA GLU A 58 -3.84 -15.64 7.56
C GLU A 58 -3.90 -15.88 9.08
N PRO A 59 -4.99 -16.43 9.63
CA PRO A 59 -5.05 -16.74 11.05
C PRO A 59 -4.00 -17.83 11.32
N GLY A 60 -2.82 -17.44 11.79
CA GLY A 60 -1.74 -18.37 12.03
C GLY A 60 -0.51 -17.71 12.63
N THR A 61 -0.23 -18.06 13.89
CA THR A 61 0.98 -17.77 14.67
C THR A 61 0.90 -16.55 15.60
N GLU A 62 -0.03 -16.62 16.55
CA GLU A 62 0.26 -16.17 17.92
C GLU A 62 1.31 -17.14 18.51
N LYS A 63 2.31 -16.58 19.21
CA LYS A 63 3.44 -17.30 19.82
C LYS A 63 3.03 -18.16 21.00
#